data_AF-A0A1D8AD27-F1
#
_entry.id   AF-A0A1D8AD27-F1
#
_cell.length_a   1.000
_cell.length_b   1.000
_cell.length_c   1.000
_cell.angle_alpha   90.00
_cell.angle_beta   90.00
_cell.angle_gamma   90.00
#
_symmetry.space_group_name_H-M   'P 1'
#
loop_
_entity.id
_entity.type
_entity.pdbx_description
1 polymer ?
#
loop_
_entity_poly.entity_id
_entity_poly.type
_entity_poly.pdbx_seq_one_letter_code
_entity_poly.pdbx_strand_id
1 'polypeptide(L)'
;MGPGFSLDRLPATRALFATVRAEEQAAVERGKAHFHRDRPWVSDATLHPCGNLENPDFGYPSGHATMVFSMASILARLSPAKAPAIMARAAGYANGRVVCGRHFRSDVVAGQTYGMIIGERLMEKPTFQARFYEAAKELKAAGF
;
A
#
# COMPACT_ATOMS: atom_id res chain seq x y z
N MET A 1 -11.96 5.33 -7.65
CA MET A 1 -11.72 5.82 -9.03
C MET A 1 -13.01 6.04 -9.81
N GLY A 2 -14.06 5.27 -9.55
CA GLY A 2 -15.40 5.49 -10.10
C GLY A 2 -15.93 4.21 -10.75
N PRO A 3 -17.23 4.13 -11.07
CA PRO A 3 -17.77 3.06 -11.91
C PRO A 3 -16.99 2.93 -13.23
N GLY A 4 -16.81 1.70 -13.72
CA GLY A 4 -16.11 1.44 -14.99
C GLY A 4 -14.57 1.52 -14.94
N PHE A 5 -13.97 1.89 -13.80
CA PHE A 5 -12.52 1.80 -13.64
C PHE A 5 -12.05 0.34 -13.67
N SER A 6 -11.16 0.01 -14.60
CA SER A 6 -10.54 -1.31 -14.70
C SER A 6 -9.09 -1.18 -15.16
N LEU A 7 -8.17 -1.81 -14.40
CA LEU A 7 -6.75 -1.86 -14.75
C LEU A 7 -6.46 -2.71 -15.99
N ASP A 8 -7.40 -3.54 -16.43
CA ASP A 8 -7.22 -4.35 -17.65
C ASP A 8 -7.26 -3.48 -18.91
N ARG A 9 -7.86 -2.28 -18.82
CA ARG A 9 -7.92 -1.30 -19.91
C ARG A 9 -6.92 -0.15 -19.74
N LEU A 10 -6.06 -0.22 -18.74
CA LEU A 10 -5.14 0.83 -18.35
C LEU A 10 -3.71 0.26 -18.18
N PRO A 11 -3.08 -0.25 -19.25
CA PRO A 11 -1.77 -0.90 -19.17
C PRO A 11 -0.67 -0.02 -18.58
N ALA A 12 -0.63 1.29 -18.87
CA ALA A 12 0.40 2.17 -18.31
C ALA A 12 0.19 2.35 -16.79
N THR A 13 -1.06 2.55 -16.37
CA THR A 13 -1.44 2.64 -14.96
C THR A 13 -1.15 1.32 -14.23
N ARG A 14 -1.48 0.18 -14.83
CA ARG A 14 -1.17 -1.15 -14.29
C ARG A 14 0.33 -1.34 -14.12
N ALA A 15 1.13 -0.99 -15.12
CA ALA A 15 2.59 -1.09 -15.07
C ALA A 15 3.18 -0.19 -13.98
N LEU A 16 2.69 1.05 -13.83
CA LEU A 16 3.11 1.95 -12.76
C LEU A 16 2.87 1.33 -11.37
N PHE A 17 1.67 0.83 -11.10
CA PHE A 17 1.36 0.23 -9.78
C PHE A 17 2.03 -1.12 -9.55
N ALA A 18 2.37 -1.86 -10.61
CA ALA A 18 3.24 -3.03 -10.50
C ALA A 18 4.64 -2.66 -10.01
N THR A 19 5.21 -1.55 -10.49
CA THR A 19 6.48 -1.01 -9.97
C THR A 19 6.36 -0.60 -8.50
N VAL A 20 5.29 0.12 -8.13
CA VAL A 20 5.06 0.50 -6.71
C VAL A 20 5.00 -0.74 -5.82
N ARG A 21 4.26 -1.77 -6.25
CA ARG A 21 4.10 -3.03 -5.51
C ARG A 21 5.43 -3.78 -5.33
N ALA A 22 6.23 -3.88 -6.39
CA ALA A 22 7.53 -4.55 -6.31
C ALA A 22 8.49 -3.83 -5.34
N GLU A 23 8.57 -2.50 -5.43
CA GLU A 23 9.49 -1.70 -4.61
C GLU A 23 9.08 -1.69 -3.13
N GLU A 24 7.78 -1.54 -2.83
CA GLU A 24 7.31 -1.55 -1.45
C GLU A 24 7.40 -2.93 -0.81
N GLN A 25 7.12 -4.00 -1.57
CA GLN A 25 7.26 -5.37 -1.06
C GLN A 25 8.71 -5.66 -0.65
N ALA A 26 9.69 -5.36 -1.51
CA ALA A 26 11.09 -5.55 -1.20
C ALA A 26 11.53 -4.71 0.01
N ALA A 27 10.98 -3.50 0.17
CA ALA A 27 11.25 -2.63 1.31
C ALA A 27 10.70 -3.20 2.63
N VAL A 28 9.47 -3.71 2.61
CA VAL A 28 8.82 -4.37 3.75
C VAL A 28 9.56 -5.64 4.15
N GLU A 29 9.96 -6.47 3.18
CA GLU A 29 10.69 -7.71 3.44
C GLU A 29 12.00 -7.44 4.18
N ARG A 30 12.78 -6.42 3.76
CA ARG A 30 13.98 -5.99 4.50
C ARG A 30 13.66 -5.53 5.91
N GLY A 31 12.59 -4.76 6.09
CA GLY A 31 12.16 -4.33 7.42
C GLY A 31 11.82 -5.52 8.33
N LYS A 32 11.02 -6.46 7.83
CA LYS A 32 10.61 -7.66 8.57
C LYS A 32 11.79 -8.55 8.94
N ALA A 33 12.72 -8.75 8.02
CA ALA A 33 13.96 -9.51 8.25
C ALA A 33 14.94 -8.82 9.22
N HIS A 34 14.71 -7.55 9.55
CA HIS A 34 15.49 -6.85 10.56
C HIS A 34 14.83 -6.92 11.94
N PHE A 35 13.53 -6.63 12.03
CA PHE A 35 12.84 -6.46 13.31
C PHE A 35 12.28 -7.75 13.91
N HIS A 36 11.96 -8.75 13.09
CA HIS A 36 11.46 -10.05 13.54
C HIS A 36 10.32 -10.01 14.57
N ARG A 37 9.46 -8.98 14.51
CA ARG A 37 8.38 -8.81 15.50
C ARG A 37 7.29 -9.85 15.29
N ASP A 38 6.91 -10.53 16.36
CA ASP A 38 5.72 -11.39 16.38
C ASP A 38 4.43 -10.60 16.10
N ARG A 39 3.43 -11.31 15.60
CA ARG A 39 2.09 -10.75 15.37
C ARG A 39 1.23 -10.88 16.63
N PRO A 40 0.15 -10.08 16.79
CA PRO A 40 -0.63 -10.04 18.02
C PRO A 40 -1.09 -11.42 18.54
N TRP A 41 -1.63 -12.27 17.66
CA TRP A 41 -2.16 -13.58 18.05
C TRP A 41 -1.08 -14.61 18.42
N VAL A 42 0.18 -14.36 18.05
CA VAL A 42 1.32 -15.18 18.48
C VAL A 42 1.65 -14.85 19.93
N SER A 43 1.56 -13.58 20.31
CA SER A 43 1.79 -13.11 21.67
C SER A 43 0.60 -13.36 22.61
N ASP A 44 -0.61 -13.41 22.08
CA ASP A 44 -1.84 -13.65 22.85
C ASP A 44 -2.77 -14.60 22.09
N ALA A 45 -2.80 -15.85 22.54
CA ALA A 45 -3.59 -16.92 21.94
C ALA A 45 -5.11 -16.76 22.16
N THR A 46 -5.55 -15.82 23.00
CA THR A 46 -6.98 -15.53 23.19
C THR A 46 -7.55 -14.67 22.05
N LEU A 47 -6.68 -14.09 21.21
CA LEU A 47 -7.10 -13.31 20.05
C LEU A 47 -7.58 -14.24 18.92
N HIS A 48 -8.69 -13.86 18.29
CA HIS A 48 -9.26 -14.54 17.13
C HIS A 48 -9.09 -13.67 15.86
N PRO A 49 -7.91 -13.70 15.22
CA PRO A 49 -7.66 -12.87 14.04
C PRO A 49 -8.46 -13.31 12.81
N CYS A 50 -8.81 -12.34 11.95
CA CYS A 50 -9.56 -12.63 10.73
C CYS A 50 -8.75 -13.45 9.71
N GLY A 51 -9.45 -14.32 8.98
CA GLY A 51 -8.94 -15.06 7.83
C GLY A 51 -7.94 -16.15 8.19
N ASN A 52 -7.29 -16.74 7.17
CA ASN A 52 -6.31 -17.79 7.38
C ASN A 52 -5.03 -17.26 8.07
N LEU A 53 -4.48 -18.07 8.98
CA LEU A 53 -3.28 -17.81 9.77
C LEU A 53 -2.09 -18.68 9.35
N GLU A 54 -2.25 -19.51 8.32
CA GLU A 54 -1.16 -20.30 7.73
C GLU A 54 0.01 -19.39 7.33
N ASN A 55 1.23 -19.85 7.66
CA ASN A 55 2.50 -19.17 7.44
C ASN A 55 2.61 -17.78 8.10
N PRO A 56 2.71 -17.71 9.45
CA PRO A 56 2.89 -16.44 10.14
C PRO A 56 4.25 -15.84 9.77
N ASP A 57 4.25 -14.81 8.93
CA ASP A 57 5.40 -13.92 8.75
C ASP A 57 5.47 -12.86 9.88
N PHE A 58 6.57 -12.11 9.93
CA PHE A 58 6.76 -11.06 10.94
C PHE A 58 5.77 -9.89 10.78
N GLY A 59 5.35 -9.29 11.90
CA GLY A 59 4.33 -8.25 11.99
C GLY A 59 4.82 -6.84 11.63
N TYR A 60 6.10 -6.52 11.85
CA TYR A 60 6.61 -5.15 11.75
C TYR A 60 7.64 -4.95 10.62
N PRO A 61 7.50 -3.88 9.80
CA PRO A 61 6.31 -3.02 9.69
C PRO A 61 5.15 -3.76 9.02
N SER A 62 3.93 -3.20 9.11
CA SER A 62 2.77 -3.81 8.43
C SER A 62 2.87 -3.66 6.92
N GLY A 63 3.15 -4.75 6.22
CA GLY A 63 3.18 -4.76 4.75
C GLY A 63 1.88 -4.36 4.07
N HIS A 64 0.73 -4.68 4.67
CA HIS A 64 -0.58 -4.26 4.16
C HIS A 64 -0.76 -2.74 4.26
N ALA A 65 -0.30 -2.13 5.36
CA ALA A 65 -0.35 -0.68 5.51
C ALA A 65 0.65 0.00 4.56
N THR A 66 1.88 -0.51 4.44
CA THR A 66 2.88 0.00 3.50
C THR A 66 2.38 -0.02 2.07
N MET A 67 1.84 -1.16 1.61
CA MET A 67 1.26 -1.32 0.28
C MET A 67 0.15 -0.30 0.01
N VAL A 68 -0.84 -0.20 0.89
CA VAL A 68 -2.00 0.66 0.60
C VAL A 68 -1.64 2.14 0.62
N PHE A 69 -0.72 2.56 1.50
CA PHE A 69 -0.29 3.95 1.57
C PHE A 69 0.70 4.33 0.46
N SER A 70 1.58 3.43 0.02
CA SER A 70 2.43 3.68 -1.15
C SER A 70 1.58 3.83 -2.42
N MET A 71 0.62 2.92 -2.64
CA MET A 71 -0.32 3.03 -3.76
C MET A 71 -1.19 4.28 -3.68
N ALA A 72 -1.77 4.57 -2.50
CA ALA A 72 -2.63 5.73 -2.30
C ALA A 72 -1.89 7.05 -2.54
N SER A 73 -0.63 7.16 -2.09
CA SER A 73 0.17 8.38 -2.30
C SER A 73 0.38 8.69 -3.80
N ILE A 74 0.63 7.67 -4.63
CA ILE A 74 0.80 7.82 -6.08
C ILE A 74 -0.55 8.08 -6.75
N LEU A 75 -1.60 7.33 -6.38
CA LEU A 75 -2.93 7.51 -6.97
C LEU A 75 -3.54 8.87 -6.64
N ALA A 76 -3.29 9.41 -5.45
CA ALA A 76 -3.71 10.74 -5.04
C ALA A 76 -3.03 11.84 -5.88
N ARG A 77 -1.77 11.65 -6.28
CA ARG A 77 -1.09 12.55 -7.23
C ARG A 77 -1.69 12.47 -8.64
N LEU A 78 -2.09 11.28 -9.08
CA LEU A 78 -2.74 11.07 -10.38
C LEU A 78 -4.17 11.63 -10.44
N SER A 79 -4.88 11.65 -9.31
CA SER A 79 -6.25 12.17 -9.22
C SER A 79 -6.43 13.09 -8.01
N PRO A 80 -5.91 14.33 -8.05
CA PRO A 80 -5.90 15.24 -6.90
C PRO A 80 -7.29 15.53 -6.33
N ALA A 81 -8.31 15.64 -7.19
CA ALA A 81 -9.69 15.85 -6.76
C ALA A 81 -10.25 14.69 -5.92
N LYS A 82 -9.70 13.48 -6.09
CA LYS A 82 -10.10 12.28 -5.33
C LYS A 82 -9.13 11.98 -4.18
N ALA A 83 -8.08 12.77 -3.98
CA ALA A 83 -7.02 12.51 -3.00
C ALA A 83 -7.56 12.28 -1.57
N PRO A 84 -8.47 13.11 -1.01
CA PRO A 84 -9.01 12.86 0.32
C PRO A 84 -9.71 11.48 0.44
N ALA A 85 -10.51 11.12 -0.57
CA ALA A 85 -11.21 9.84 -0.58
C ALA A 85 -10.26 8.64 -0.75
N ILE A 86 -9.23 8.78 -1.57
CA ILE A 86 -8.18 7.76 -1.76
C ILE A 86 -7.43 7.52 -0.45
N MET A 87 -6.99 8.59 0.22
CA MET A 87 -6.27 8.50 1.49
C MET A 87 -7.16 7.95 2.62
N ALA A 88 -8.43 8.35 2.67
CA ALA A 88 -9.39 7.80 3.63
C ALA A 88 -9.62 6.30 3.39
N ARG A 89 -9.71 5.85 2.14
CA ARG A 89 -9.85 4.42 1.81
C ARG A 89 -8.62 3.61 2.25
N ALA A 90 -7.42 4.18 2.11
CA ALA A 90 -6.17 3.57 2.57
C ALA A 90 -6.13 3.45 4.09
N ALA A 91 -6.50 4.52 4.81
CA ALA A 91 -6.59 4.51 6.26
C ALA A 91 -7.60 3.46 6.78
N GLY A 92 -8.78 3.35 6.16
CA GLY A 92 -9.76 2.34 6.51
C GLY A 92 -9.25 0.91 6.27
N TYR A 93 -8.56 0.66 5.15
CA TYR A 93 -7.94 -0.64 4.87
C TYR A 93 -6.89 -1.02 5.93
N ALA A 94 -6.01 -0.07 6.26
CA ALA A 94 -4.95 -0.26 7.23
C ALA A 94 -5.49 -0.47 8.65
N ASN A 95 -6.48 0.31 9.07
CA ASN A 95 -7.15 0.14 10.37
C ASN A 95 -7.84 -1.21 10.50
N GLY A 96 -8.44 -1.72 9.41
CA GLY A 96 -9.03 -3.06 9.38
C GLY A 96 -8.04 -4.16 9.79
N ARG A 97 -6.72 -3.95 9.60
CA ARG A 97 -5.70 -4.91 10.04
C ARG A 97 -5.54 -4.97 11.56
N VAL A 98 -5.79 -3.86 12.25
CA VAL A 98 -5.82 -3.81 13.72
C VAL A 98 -7.08 -4.47 14.24
N VAL A 99 -8.25 -4.09 13.69
CA VAL A 99 -9.55 -4.66 14.06
C VAL A 99 -9.56 -6.17 13.88
N CYS A 100 -8.95 -6.67 12.81
CA CYS A 100 -8.81 -8.10 12.56
C CYS A 100 -7.71 -8.81 13.37
N GLY A 101 -7.07 -8.15 14.34
CA GLY A 101 -6.00 -8.73 15.15
C GLY A 101 -4.74 -9.12 14.37
N ARG A 102 -4.57 -8.62 13.13
CA ARG A 102 -3.47 -9.05 12.25
C ARG A 102 -2.17 -8.30 12.51
N HIS A 103 -2.26 -7.08 13.02
CA HIS A 103 -1.13 -6.20 13.28
C HIS A 103 -1.38 -5.38 14.54
N PHE A 104 -0.31 -5.08 15.28
CA PHE A 104 -0.37 -4.05 16.30
C PHE A 104 -0.61 -2.69 15.66
N ARG A 105 -1.21 -1.75 16.41
CA ARG A 105 -1.39 -0.37 15.94
C ARG A 105 -0.06 0.27 15.52
N SER A 106 1.03 0.00 16.24
CA SER A 106 2.37 0.48 15.90
C SER A 106 2.87 -0.02 14.54
N ASP A 107 2.56 -1.28 14.17
CA ASP A 107 3.00 -1.84 12.89
C ASP A 107 2.29 -1.13 11.73
N VAL A 108 1.01 -0.79 11.94
CA VAL A 108 0.18 -0.08 10.97
C VAL A 108 0.62 1.37 10.82
N VAL A 109 0.90 2.07 11.92
CA VAL A 109 1.41 3.45 11.87
C VAL A 109 2.79 3.50 11.19
N ALA A 110 3.69 2.57 11.52
CA ALA A 110 4.98 2.48 10.85
C ALA A 110 4.83 2.17 9.35
N GLY A 111 3.95 1.22 8.99
CA GLY A 111 3.68 0.90 7.59
C GLY A 111 3.06 2.07 6.82
N GLN A 112 2.17 2.84 7.43
CA GLN A 112 1.63 4.08 6.84
C GLN A 112 2.76 5.05 6.50
N THR A 113 3.59 5.41 7.48
CA THR A 113 4.72 6.33 7.28
C THR A 113 5.68 5.79 6.23
N TYR A 114 5.98 4.49 6.27
CA TYR A 114 6.91 3.88 5.34
C TYR A 114 6.36 3.86 3.90
N GLY A 115 5.08 3.56 3.72
CA GLY A 115 4.41 3.59 2.42
C GLY A 115 4.45 4.99 1.79
N MET A 116 4.19 6.03 2.59
CA MET A 116 4.30 7.43 2.14
C MET A 116 5.72 7.80 1.71
N ILE A 117 6.73 7.40 2.49
CA ILE A 117 8.15 7.63 2.15
C ILE A 117 8.52 6.91 0.85
N ILE A 118 8.09 5.66 0.67
CA ILE A 118 8.35 4.90 -0.57
C ILE A 118 7.73 5.64 -1.77
N GLY A 119 6.48 6.10 -1.65
CA GLY A 119 5.83 6.89 -2.70
C GLY A 119 6.61 8.15 -3.08
N GLU A 120 7.13 8.89 -2.08
CA GLU A 120 7.98 10.06 -2.32
C GLU A 120 9.30 9.68 -3.02
N ARG A 121 10.01 8.68 -2.49
CA ARG A 121 11.30 8.23 -3.05
C ARG A 121 11.17 7.69 -4.47
N LEU A 122 10.04 7.06 -4.81
CA LEU A 122 9.77 6.64 -6.18
C LEU A 122 9.63 7.86 -7.09
N MET A 123 8.94 8.90 -6.64
CA MET A 123 8.76 10.13 -7.43
C MET A 123 10.04 10.95 -7.61
N GLU A 124 11.10 10.70 -6.84
CA GLU A 124 12.44 11.27 -7.08
C GLU A 124 13.17 10.59 -8.26
N LYS A 125 12.75 9.39 -8.69
CA LYS A 125 13.41 8.63 -9.76
C LYS A 125 12.91 9.10 -11.15
N PRO A 126 13.78 9.57 -12.06
CA PRO A 126 13.36 10.01 -13.41
C PRO A 126 12.61 8.94 -14.21
N THR A 127 13.02 7.68 -14.09
CA THR A 127 12.36 6.55 -14.76
C THR A 127 10.95 6.29 -14.25
N PHE A 128 10.70 6.53 -12.96
CA PHE A 128 9.37 6.40 -12.38
C PHE A 128 8.50 7.61 -12.74
N GLN A 129 9.05 8.82 -12.76
CA GLN A 129 8.35 10.02 -13.23
C GLN A 129 7.85 9.86 -14.66
N ALA A 130 8.65 9.29 -15.57
CA ALA A 130 8.23 9.02 -16.93
C ALA A 130 6.98 8.12 -16.97
N ARG A 131 7.01 6.99 -16.25
CA ARG A 131 5.86 6.06 -16.13
C ARG A 131 4.64 6.72 -15.47
N PHE A 132 4.88 7.58 -14.47
CA PHE A 132 3.82 8.34 -13.82
C PHE A 132 3.09 9.25 -14.82
N TYR A 133 3.83 9.98 -15.66
CA TYR A 133 3.23 10.85 -16.67
C TYR A 133 2.54 10.08 -17.80
N GLU A 134 3.02 8.89 -18.16
CA GLU A 134 2.31 7.99 -19.07
C GLU A 134 0.97 7.54 -18.50
N ALA A 135 0.95 7.05 -17.25
CA ALA A 135 -0.28 6.68 -16.56
C ALA A 135 -1.23 7.88 -16.40
N ALA A 136 -0.71 9.08 -16.11
CA ALA A 136 -1.52 10.29 -16.02
C ALA A 136 -2.22 10.63 -17.34
N LYS A 137 -1.50 10.53 -18.48
CA LYS A 137 -2.08 10.72 -19.82
C LYS A 137 -3.15 9.67 -20.11
N GLU A 138 -2.89 8.41 -19.79
CA GLU A 138 -3.82 7.30 -19.99
C GLU A 138 -5.11 7.48 -19.17
N LEU A 139 -5.00 7.81 -17.88
CA LEU A 139 -6.15 8.07 -17.01
C LEU A 139 -6.99 9.24 -17.55
N LYS A 140 -6.34 10.33 -17.97
CA LYS A 140 -7.04 11.48 -18.56
C LYS A 140 -7.78 11.09 -19.84
N ALA A 141 -7.15 10.32 -20.73
CA ALA A 141 -7.76 9.85 -21.97
C ALA A 141 -8.96 8.91 -21.72
N ALA A 142 -8.92 8.15 -20.63
CA ALA A 142 -10.00 7.27 -20.19
C ALA A 142 -11.09 7.99 -19.35
N GLY A 143 -10.95 9.28 -19.07
CA GLY A 143 -11.92 10.09 -18.33
C GLY A 143 -11.88 9.94 -16.81
N PHE A 144 -10.72 9.57 -16.24
CA PHE A 144 -10.55 9.35 -14.79
C PHE A 144 -9.87 10.47 -14.02
#